data_AF-Q5KFR2-F1
#
_entry.id   AF-Q5KFR2-F1
#
_cell.length_a   1.000
_cell.length_b   1.000
_cell.length_c   1.000
_cell.angle_alpha   90.00
_cell.angle_beta   90.00
_cell.angle_gamma   90.00
#
_symmetry.space_group_name_H-M   'P 1'
#
loop_
_entity.id
_entity.type
_entity.pdbx_description
1 polymer ?
#
loop_
_entity_poly.entity_id
_entity_poly.type
_entity_poly.pdbx_seq_one_letter_code
_entity_poly.pdbx_strand_id
1 'polypeptide(L)'
;MAKVPRSFRLLSELEHGEKGIGDGSCSYGLKDGDDIAMYEWNGTILGPPHSAFENRIFSLSIYCGDNYPDVPPLVKFESRISLPCVNQQGLVDFSRINSISKWNRNFTLETVLVELRRDMASPANRKSSQPPEGVDFPPLDLRALAQQRGL
;
A
#
# COMPACT_ATOMS: atom_id res chain seq x y z
N MET A 1 -7.31 7.53 -26.87
CA MET A 1 -5.92 7.40 -26.40
C MET A 1 -5.63 5.93 -26.15
N ALA A 2 -4.44 5.44 -26.52
CA ALA A 2 -4.06 4.06 -26.26
C ALA A 2 -3.89 3.81 -24.75
N LYS A 3 -4.41 2.68 -24.26
CA LYS A 3 -4.31 2.30 -22.85
C LYS A 3 -3.00 1.53 -22.65
N VAL A 4 -2.16 2.01 -21.74
CA VAL A 4 -0.92 1.31 -21.35
C VAL A 4 -1.28 -0.05 -20.73
N PRO A 5 -0.69 -1.17 -21.21
CA PRO A 5 -0.91 -2.49 -20.63
C PRO A 5 -0.41 -2.60 -19.18
N ARG A 6 -0.99 -3.52 -18.39
CA ARG A 6 -0.61 -3.79 -16.99
C ARG A 6 0.88 -3.99 -16.80
N SER A 7 1.51 -4.83 -17.61
CA SER A 7 2.94 -5.13 -17.49
C SER A 7 3.83 -3.89 -17.66
N PHE A 8 3.60 -3.10 -18.71
CA PHE A 8 4.33 -1.84 -18.91
C PHE A 8 4.07 -0.82 -17.80
N ARG A 9 2.84 -0.79 -17.27
CA ARG A 9 2.52 0.05 -16.13
C ARG A 9 3.32 -0.35 -14.90
N LEU A 10 3.35 -1.64 -14.56
CA LEU A 10 4.06 -2.17 -13.41
C LEU A 10 5.59 -2.04 -13.55
N LEU A 11 6.15 -2.26 -14.75
CA LEU A 11 7.55 -2.01 -15.04
C LEU A 11 7.92 -0.54 -14.82
N SER A 12 7.09 0.39 -15.32
CA SER A 12 7.30 1.81 -15.10
C SER A 12 7.24 2.18 -13.61
N GLU A 13 6.38 1.53 -12.82
CA GLU A 13 6.32 1.75 -11.38
C GLU A 13 7.53 1.14 -10.66
N LEU A 14 8.04 -0.01 -11.11
CA LEU A 14 9.25 -0.64 -10.58
C LEU A 14 10.46 0.27 -10.78
N GLU A 15 10.70 0.73 -12.02
CA GLU A 15 11.79 1.64 -12.35
C GLU A 15 11.71 2.97 -11.57
N HIS A 16 10.49 3.40 -11.23
CA HIS A 16 10.27 4.59 -10.41
C HIS A 16 10.60 4.31 -8.94
N GLY A 17 10.16 3.17 -8.40
CA GLY A 17 10.45 2.74 -7.03
C GLY A 17 11.95 2.58 -6.76
N GLU A 18 12.70 2.04 -7.72
CA GLU A 18 14.16 1.86 -7.62
C GLU A 18 14.94 3.18 -7.55
N LYS A 19 14.40 4.27 -8.11
CA LYS A 19 15.02 5.60 -8.06
C LYS A 19 14.72 6.34 -6.75
N GLY A 20 13.85 5.79 -5.92
CA GLY A 20 13.29 6.46 -4.74
C GLY A 20 12.13 7.37 -5.11
N ILE A 21 11.15 7.45 -4.20
CA ILE A 21 9.92 8.22 -4.38
C ILE A 21 9.84 9.39 -3.39
N GLY A 22 9.32 10.52 -3.86
CA GLY A 22 9.08 11.72 -3.06
C GLY A 22 10.26 12.16 -2.18
N ASP A 23 10.01 12.31 -0.89
CA ASP A 23 10.98 12.67 0.16
C ASP A 23 11.69 11.46 0.80
N GLY A 24 11.51 10.26 0.23
CA GLY A 24 12.03 9.01 0.79
C GLY A 24 11.24 8.48 1.98
N SER A 25 10.12 9.09 2.34
CA SER A 25 9.28 8.61 3.46
C SER A 25 8.42 7.40 3.13
N CYS A 26 8.30 7.05 1.85
CA CYS A 26 7.66 5.84 1.38
C CYS A 26 8.61 5.14 0.42
N SER A 27 8.49 3.82 0.29
CA SER A 27 9.16 3.06 -0.76
C SER A 27 8.36 1.81 -1.11
N TYR A 28 8.57 1.27 -2.30
CA TYR A 28 7.99 0.00 -2.71
C TYR A 28 8.89 -0.71 -3.71
N GLY A 29 8.74 -2.03 -3.81
CA GLY A 29 9.47 -2.88 -4.75
C GLY A 29 8.83 -4.26 -4.85
N LEU A 30 9.34 -5.09 -5.76
CA LEU A 30 8.86 -6.47 -5.87
C LEU A 30 9.17 -7.25 -4.60
N LYS A 31 8.24 -8.12 -4.21
CA LYS A 31 8.44 -9.06 -3.10
C LYS A 31 9.44 -10.15 -3.50
N ASP A 32 9.33 -10.63 -4.73
CA ASP A 32 10.23 -11.59 -5.35
C ASP A 32 10.73 -10.99 -6.68
N GLY A 33 12.05 -10.84 -6.82
CA GLY A 33 12.67 -10.29 -8.03
C GLY A 33 12.51 -11.18 -9.25
N ASP A 34 12.21 -12.47 -9.04
CA ASP A 34 11.97 -13.43 -10.12
C ASP A 34 10.49 -13.45 -10.57
N ASP A 35 9.58 -12.71 -9.91
CA ASP A 35 8.18 -12.58 -10.33
C ASP A 35 8.05 -11.66 -11.56
N ILE A 36 8.21 -12.27 -12.74
CA ILE A 36 8.05 -11.61 -14.05
C ILE A 36 6.64 -10.99 -14.20
N ALA A 37 5.63 -11.57 -13.57
CA ALA A 37 4.25 -11.09 -13.67
C ALA A 37 3.95 -9.93 -12.71
N MET A 38 4.87 -9.63 -11.78
CA MET A 38 4.83 -8.49 -10.86
C MET A 38 3.50 -8.43 -10.08
N TYR A 39 3.04 -9.57 -9.56
CA TYR A 39 1.83 -9.63 -8.76
C TYR A 39 2.06 -9.13 -7.34
N GLU A 40 3.16 -9.52 -6.72
CA GLU A 40 3.41 -9.25 -5.30
C GLU A 40 4.49 -8.19 -5.08
N TRP A 41 4.14 -7.20 -4.27
CA TRP A 41 4.98 -6.04 -3.98
C TRP A 41 5.06 -5.83 -2.47
N ASN A 42 6.22 -5.36 -2.00
CA ASN A 42 6.42 -4.88 -0.65
C ASN A 42 6.39 -3.35 -0.66
N GLY A 43 5.67 -2.77 0.30
CA GLY A 43 5.67 -1.34 0.57
C GLY A 43 6.24 -1.04 1.95
N THR A 44 6.86 0.13 2.08
CA THR A 44 7.33 0.67 3.36
C THR A 44 6.84 2.10 3.54
N ILE A 45 6.34 2.42 4.73
CA ILE A 45 5.98 3.79 5.13
C ILE A 45 6.76 4.13 6.40
N LEU A 46 7.52 5.23 6.35
CA LEU A 46 8.08 5.87 7.53
C LEU A 46 7.00 6.72 8.19
N GLY A 47 6.75 6.44 9.48
CA GLY A 47 5.73 7.13 10.24
C GLY A 47 5.93 8.66 10.23
N PRO A 48 4.87 9.45 10.00
CA PRO A 48 5.00 10.89 9.90
C PRO A 48 5.50 11.51 11.22
N PRO A 49 6.34 12.57 11.15
CA PRO A 49 6.85 13.23 12.34
C PRO A 49 5.72 13.90 13.13
N HIS A 50 5.95 14.15 14.42
CA HIS A 50 4.98 14.76 15.33
C HIS A 50 3.65 14.01 15.41
N SER A 51 3.70 12.68 15.34
CA SER A 51 2.54 11.80 15.40
C SER A 51 2.82 10.56 16.28
N ALA A 52 1.77 9.84 16.65
CA ALA A 52 1.89 8.54 17.35
C ALA A 52 2.57 7.45 16.51
N PHE A 53 2.83 7.72 15.23
CA PHE A 53 3.52 6.83 14.31
C PHE A 53 5.00 7.19 14.14
N GLU A 54 5.45 8.33 14.65
CA GLU A 54 6.83 8.83 14.49
C GLU A 54 7.87 7.81 14.95
N ASN A 55 9.02 7.77 14.26
CA ASN A 55 10.13 6.83 14.48
C ASN A 55 9.79 5.35 14.27
N ARG A 56 8.63 5.02 13.68
CA ARG A 56 8.26 3.65 13.33
C ARG A 56 8.32 3.41 11.82
N ILE A 57 8.64 2.18 11.45
CA ILE A 57 8.61 1.69 10.07
C ILE A 57 7.43 0.75 9.93
N PHE A 58 6.57 0.98 8.93
CA PHE A 58 5.43 0.13 8.63
C PHE A 58 5.67 -0.60 7.31
N SER A 59 5.68 -1.93 7.36
CA SER A 59 5.75 -2.79 6.19
C SER A 59 4.36 -3.16 5.71
N LEU A 60 4.18 -3.22 4.38
CA LEU A 60 2.93 -3.56 3.72
C LEU A 60 3.17 -4.61 2.63
N SER A 61 2.23 -5.53 2.49
CA SER A 61 2.10 -6.37 1.30
C SER A 61 1.07 -5.77 0.35
N ILE A 62 1.40 -5.75 -0.94
CA ILE A 62 0.57 -5.20 -2.00
C ILE A 62 0.44 -6.27 -3.09
N TYR A 63 -0.80 -6.53 -3.54
CA TYR A 63 -1.09 -7.47 -4.61
C TYR A 63 -1.77 -6.76 -5.79
N CYS A 64 -1.10 -6.74 -6.92
CA CYS A 64 -1.56 -6.16 -8.17
C CYS A 64 -2.21 -7.25 -9.03
N GLY A 65 -3.53 -7.43 -8.94
CA GLY A 65 -4.27 -8.43 -9.72
C GLY A 65 -4.24 -8.21 -11.24
N ASP A 66 -4.85 -9.11 -11.99
CA ASP A 66 -4.84 -9.11 -13.47
C ASP A 66 -5.42 -7.83 -14.08
N ASN A 67 -6.35 -7.20 -13.37
CA ASN A 67 -7.06 -6.00 -13.81
C ASN A 67 -6.41 -4.69 -13.33
N TYR A 68 -5.26 -4.74 -12.67
CA TYR A 68 -4.50 -3.53 -12.31
C TYR A 68 -3.98 -2.82 -13.58
N PRO A 69 -4.02 -1.48 -13.68
CA PRO A 69 -4.46 -0.50 -12.68
C PRO A 69 -5.93 -0.06 -12.79
N ASP A 70 -6.76 -0.70 -13.61
CA ASP A 70 -8.18 -0.30 -13.70
C ASP A 70 -8.96 -0.66 -12.44
N VAL A 71 -8.57 -1.77 -11.82
CA VAL A 71 -9.00 -2.19 -10.47
C VAL A 71 -7.87 -1.89 -9.48
N PRO A 72 -8.18 -1.40 -8.26
CA PRO A 72 -7.16 -1.13 -7.25
C PRO A 72 -6.43 -2.41 -6.82
N PRO A 73 -5.16 -2.30 -6.35
CA PRO A 73 -4.46 -3.42 -5.76
C PRO A 73 -5.09 -3.80 -4.41
N LEU A 74 -4.84 -5.01 -3.93
CA LEU A 74 -5.08 -5.33 -2.53
C LEU A 74 -3.88 -4.85 -1.71
N VAL A 75 -4.14 -4.19 -0.59
CA VAL A 75 -3.08 -3.70 0.29
C VAL A 75 -3.34 -4.16 1.70
N LYS A 76 -2.29 -4.67 2.34
CA LYS A 76 -2.30 -5.16 3.72
C LYS A 76 -1.10 -4.60 4.46
N PHE A 77 -1.33 -4.03 5.64
CA PHE A 77 -0.26 -3.80 6.60
C PHE A 77 0.22 -5.13 7.18
N GLU A 78 1.52 -5.40 7.10
CA GLU A 78 2.16 -6.45 7.88
C GLU A 78 2.40 -5.94 9.29
N SER A 79 3.01 -4.77 9.43
CA SER A 79 3.21 -4.13 10.74
C SER A 79 1.89 -3.70 11.36
N ARG A 80 1.66 -4.05 12.62
CA ARG A 80 0.41 -3.73 13.30
C ARG A 80 0.27 -2.23 13.51
N ILE A 81 -0.88 -1.71 13.06
CA ILE A 81 -1.23 -0.29 13.08
C ILE A 81 -2.66 -0.12 13.56
N SER A 82 -2.91 0.95 14.32
CA SER A 82 -4.27 1.41 14.63
C SER A 82 -4.60 2.60 13.71
N LEU A 83 -5.33 2.33 12.63
CA LEU A 83 -5.74 3.34 11.64
C LEU A 83 -7.15 3.01 11.12
N PRO A 84 -8.10 3.96 11.02
CA PRO A 84 -9.50 3.65 10.70
C PRO A 84 -9.73 2.96 9.35
N CYS A 85 -8.84 3.15 8.38
CA CYS A 85 -8.92 2.48 7.08
C CYS A 85 -8.35 1.06 7.07
N VAL A 86 -7.87 0.54 8.20
CA VAL A 86 -7.24 -0.78 8.31
C VAL A 86 -8.09 -1.70 9.19
N ASN A 87 -8.44 -2.88 8.67
CA ASN A 87 -9.26 -3.85 9.41
C ASN A 87 -8.40 -4.75 10.34
N GLN A 88 -9.06 -5.70 11.02
CA GLN A 88 -8.40 -6.58 11.99
C GLN A 88 -7.38 -7.54 11.37
N GLN A 89 -7.43 -7.76 10.06
CA GLN A 89 -6.48 -8.58 9.29
C GLN A 89 -5.37 -7.73 8.64
N GLY A 90 -5.35 -6.42 8.88
CA GLY A 90 -4.40 -5.50 8.28
C GLY A 90 -4.78 -5.02 6.88
N LEU A 91 -5.91 -5.46 6.31
CA LEU A 91 -6.35 -5.05 4.98
C LEU A 91 -6.81 -3.59 4.98
N VAL A 92 -6.40 -2.86 3.94
CA VAL A 92 -6.78 -1.47 3.70
C VAL A 92 -8.13 -1.39 2.98
N ASP A 93 -9.01 -0.54 3.48
CA ASP A 93 -10.28 -0.18 2.88
C ASP A 93 -10.17 1.22 2.24
N PHE A 94 -9.96 1.26 0.92
CA PHE A 94 -9.81 2.52 0.18
C PHE A 94 -11.02 3.43 0.28
N SER A 95 -12.22 2.91 0.52
CA SER A 95 -13.42 3.74 0.65
C SER A 95 -13.32 4.72 1.83
N ARG A 96 -12.45 4.42 2.81
CA ARG A 96 -12.19 5.26 3.98
C ARG A 96 -11.09 6.30 3.78
N ILE A 97 -10.43 6.32 2.62
CA ILE A 97 -9.36 7.26 2.28
C ILE A 97 -9.86 8.20 1.20
N ASN A 98 -10.33 9.39 1.61
CA ASN A 98 -11.09 10.29 0.74
C ASN A 98 -10.44 10.57 -0.63
N SER A 99 -9.12 10.79 -0.68
CA SER A 99 -8.36 11.07 -1.91
C SER A 99 -8.35 9.95 -2.95
N ILE A 100 -8.42 8.70 -2.50
CA ILE A 100 -8.34 7.51 -3.36
C ILE A 100 -9.59 6.62 -3.26
N SER A 101 -10.62 7.07 -2.54
CA SER A 101 -11.91 6.41 -2.36
C SER A 101 -12.61 6.06 -3.68
N LYS A 102 -12.41 6.90 -4.71
CA LYS A 102 -12.84 6.66 -6.08
C LYS A 102 -11.62 6.29 -6.91
N TRP A 103 -11.23 5.02 -6.83
CA TRP A 103 -10.09 4.51 -7.58
C TRP A 103 -10.23 4.83 -9.07
N ASN A 104 -9.13 5.24 -9.68
CA ASN A 104 -9.01 5.37 -11.11
C ASN A 104 -7.60 4.95 -11.54
N ARG A 105 -7.46 4.58 -12.81
CA ARG A 105 -6.21 4.03 -13.36
C ARG A 105 -4.99 4.96 -13.32
N ASN A 106 -5.15 6.23 -12.98
CA ASN A 106 -4.02 7.15 -12.85
C ASN A 106 -3.34 7.04 -11.47
N PHE A 107 -4.00 6.42 -10.49
CA PHE A 107 -3.38 6.14 -9.19
C PHE A 107 -2.39 4.99 -9.30
N THR A 108 -1.29 5.13 -8.56
CA THR A 108 -0.11 4.23 -8.54
C THR A 108 0.08 3.62 -7.15
N LEU A 109 1.03 2.70 -7.02
CA LEU A 109 1.51 2.20 -5.73
C LEU A 109 2.06 3.34 -4.85
N GLU A 110 2.82 4.27 -5.45
CA GLU A 110 3.26 5.49 -4.77
C GLU A 110 2.06 6.29 -4.23
N THR A 111 1.03 6.51 -5.06
CA THR A 111 -0.17 7.24 -4.64
C THR A 111 -0.80 6.59 -3.41
N VAL A 112 -0.90 5.27 -3.40
CA VAL A 112 -1.46 4.53 -2.26
C VAL A 112 -0.65 4.76 -0.98
N LEU A 113 0.68 4.63 -1.05
CA LEU A 113 1.55 4.78 0.12
C LEU A 113 1.58 6.21 0.65
N VAL A 114 1.68 7.19 -0.24
CA VAL A 114 1.67 8.61 0.11
C VAL A 114 0.33 9.00 0.76
N GLU A 115 -0.78 8.51 0.23
CA GLU A 115 -2.11 8.83 0.77
C GLU A 115 -2.39 8.14 2.10
N LEU A 116 -1.91 6.91 2.30
CA LEU A 116 -1.93 6.25 3.61
C LEU A 116 -1.10 7.04 4.64
N ARG A 117 0.12 7.45 4.27
CA ARG A 117 0.97 8.26 5.15
C ARG A 117 0.33 9.61 5.48
N ARG A 118 -0.36 10.22 4.52
CA ARG A 118 -1.11 11.47 4.72
C ARG A 118 -2.28 11.27 5.68
N ASP A 119 -2.99 10.15 5.58
CA ASP A 119 -4.07 9.80 6.50
C ASP A 119 -3.57 9.57 7.93
N MET A 120 -2.39 8.95 8.09
CA MET A 120 -1.71 8.83 9.40
C MET A 120 -1.37 10.20 10.01
N ALA A 121 -0.92 11.15 9.19
CA ALA A 121 -0.59 12.51 9.62
C ALA A 121 -1.81 13.41 9.87
N SER A 122 -3.02 12.95 9.50
CA SER A 122 -4.23 13.76 9.61
C SER A 122 -4.51 14.14 11.08
N PRO A 123 -5.18 15.30 11.33
CA PRO A 123 -5.52 15.70 12.69
C PRO A 123 -6.35 14.67 13.46
N ALA A 124 -7.16 13.88 12.76
CA ALA A 124 -7.99 12.82 13.35
C ALA A 124 -7.17 11.61 13.81
N ASN A 125 -6.10 11.25 13.09
CA ASN A 125 -5.37 10.00 13.33
C ASN A 125 -4.01 10.19 14.00
N ARG A 126 -3.36 11.36 13.85
CA ARG A 126 -1.97 11.59 14.30
C ARG A 126 -1.73 11.40 15.79
N LYS A 127 -2.79 11.39 16.63
CA LYS A 127 -2.72 11.16 18.08
C LYS A 127 -3.38 9.84 18.53
N SER A 128 -3.74 8.98 17.59
CA SER A 128 -4.37 7.69 17.89
C SER A 128 -3.41 6.78 18.68
N SER A 129 -3.95 6.07 19.67
CA SER A 129 -3.16 5.09 20.42
C SER A 129 -2.74 3.96 19.49
N GLN A 130 -1.44 3.65 19.51
CA GLN A 130 -0.83 2.63 18.66
C GLN A 130 -0.51 1.35 19.44
N PRO A 131 -0.55 0.18 18.79
CA PRO A 131 -0.05 -1.05 19.38
C PRO A 131 1.48 -0.97 19.61
N PRO A 132 2.05 -1.88 20.42
CA PRO A 132 3.49 -2.00 20.55
C PRO A 132 4.18 -2.18 19.19
N GLU A 133 5.36 -1.60 19.05
CA GLU A 133 6.19 -1.75 17.86
C GLU A 133 6.70 -3.19 17.71
N GLY A 134 6.97 -3.62 16.48
CA GLY A 134 7.45 -4.97 16.15
C GLY A 134 6.38 -6.07 16.25
N VAL A 135 5.11 -5.70 16.48
CA VAL A 135 3.97 -6.62 16.39
C VAL A 135 3.42 -6.58 14.97
N ASP A 136 3.15 -7.75 14.40
CA ASP A 136 2.58 -7.88 13.06
C ASP A 136 1.11 -8.36 13.09
N PHE A 137 0.40 -8.10 12.01
CA PHE A 137 -0.88 -8.75 11.73
C PHE A 137 -0.66 -10.23 11.37
N PRO A 138 -1.67 -11.09 11.57
CA PRO A 138 -1.57 -12.48 11.14
C PRO A 138 -1.24 -12.60 9.64
N PRO A 139 -0.53 -13.67 9.22
CA PRO A 139 -0.30 -13.95 7.81
C PRO A 139 -1.63 -14.04 7.04
N LEU A 140 -1.64 -13.50 5.84
CA LEU A 140 -2.79 -13.54 4.94
C LEU A 140 -2.28 -13.64 3.50
N ASP A 141 -2.75 -14.65 2.79
CA ASP A 141 -2.45 -14.84 1.37
C ASP A 141 -3.32 -13.91 0.51
N LEU A 142 -2.72 -12.83 0.02
CA LEU A 142 -3.42 -11.85 -0.81
C LEU A 142 -3.79 -12.40 -2.20
N ARG A 143 -3.04 -13.37 -2.71
CA ARG A 143 -3.33 -14.01 -4.00
C ARG A 143 -4.58 -14.87 -3.88
N ALA A 144 -4.65 -15.72 -2.85
CA ALA A 144 -5.83 -16.53 -2.58
C ALA A 144 -7.07 -15.64 -2.33
N LEU A 145 -6.89 -14.53 -1.60
CA LEU A 145 -7.96 -13.56 -1.36
C LEU A 145 -8.44 -12.88 -2.65
N ALA A 146 -7.53 -12.50 -3.55
CA ALA A 146 -7.88 -11.90 -4.84
C ALA A 146 -8.71 -12.87 -5.69
N GLN A 147 -8.30 -14.14 -5.76
CA GLN A 147 -9.03 -15.19 -6.46
C GLN A 147 -10.44 -15.39 -5.88
N GLN A 148 -10.57 -15.41 -4.56
CA GLN A 148 -11.87 -15.52 -3.90
C GLN A 148 -12.80 -14.33 -4.20
N ARG A 149 -12.23 -13.13 -4.37
CA ARG A 149 -12.98 -11.89 -4.68
C ARG A 149 -13.23 -11.69 -6.17
N GLY A 150 -12.67 -12.53 -7.03
CA GLY A 150 -12.75 -12.38 -8.48
C GLY A 150 -12.06 -11.12 -9.00
N LEU A 151 -10.95 -10.72 -8.35
CA LEU A 151 -10.15 -9.54 -8.68
C LEU A 151 -9.00 -9.86 -9.64
#